data_AF-A0A3G6N334-F1
#
_entry.id   AF-A0A3G6N334-F1
#
_cell.length_a   1.000
_cell.length_b   1.000
_cell.length_c   1.000
_cell.angle_alpha   90.00
_cell.angle_beta   90.00
_cell.angle_gamma   90.00
#
_symmetry.space_group_name_H-M   'P 1'
#
loop_
_entity.id
_entity.type
_entity.pdbx_description
1 polymer ?
#
loop_
_entity_poly.entity_id
_entity_poly.type
_entity_poly.pdbx_seq_one_letter_code
_entity_poly.pdbx_strand_id
1 'polypeptide(L)'
;MNAEANVGGENMKHILLKDNPSKAAILEEFLHGTQKDIGIINGSPDIPYAEYHVKDFMVRHKKLLGLIDEDVKILEELRDRDFQIWQNSIDK
;
A
#
# COMPACT_ATOMS: atom_id res chain seq x y z
N MET A 1 -10.26 11.83 -5.79
CA MET A 1 -9.48 10.61 -6.10
C MET A 1 -8.61 10.91 -7.31
N ASN A 2 -7.29 10.98 -7.13
CA ASN A 2 -6.37 11.24 -8.23
C ASN A 2 -5.16 10.29 -8.18
N ALA A 3 -5.39 9.04 -7.76
CA ALA A 3 -4.36 8.02 -7.60
C ALA A 3 -3.52 7.84 -8.87
N GLU A 4 -2.22 7.61 -8.70
CA GLU A 4 -1.25 7.44 -9.80
C GLU A 4 -1.20 6.01 -10.31
N ALA A 5 -1.54 5.05 -9.46
CA ALA A 5 -1.62 3.63 -9.76
C ALA A 5 -2.86 3.04 -9.09
N ASN A 6 -3.33 1.90 -9.58
CA ASN A 6 -4.39 1.12 -8.94
C ASN A 6 -4.26 -0.37 -9.27
N VAL A 7 -4.25 -1.21 -8.23
CA VAL A 7 -4.33 -2.67 -8.37
C VAL A 7 -5.79 -3.12 -8.51
N GLY A 8 -6.03 -4.10 -9.39
CA GLY A 8 -7.36 -4.63 -9.62
C GLY A 8 -7.37 -5.79 -10.62
N GLY A 9 -8.52 -5.95 -11.29
CA GLY A 9 -8.79 -7.09 -12.16
C GLY A 9 -8.98 -8.42 -11.41
N GLU A 10 -9.06 -9.52 -12.16
CA GLU A 10 -9.27 -10.83 -11.56
C GLU A 10 -8.11 -11.18 -10.60
N ASN A 11 -8.45 -11.48 -9.35
CA ASN A 11 -7.50 -11.81 -8.29
C ASN A 11 -6.42 -10.72 -8.01
N MET A 12 -6.70 -9.43 -8.29
CA MET A 12 -5.75 -8.31 -8.05
C MET A 12 -4.42 -8.46 -8.80
N LYS A 13 -4.44 -9.06 -10.00
CA LYS A 13 -3.24 -9.35 -10.81
C LYS A 13 -2.89 -8.28 -11.85
N HIS A 14 -3.68 -7.20 -11.93
CA HIS A 14 -3.45 -6.12 -12.88
C HIS A 14 -3.18 -4.81 -12.12
N ILE A 15 -2.25 -4.00 -12.64
CA ILE A 15 -2.00 -2.65 -12.14
C ILE A 15 -2.22 -1.69 -13.30
N LEU A 16 -3.13 -0.73 -13.10
CA LEU A 16 -3.32 0.39 -14.00
C LEU A 16 -2.46 1.56 -13.53
N LEU A 17 -1.77 2.21 -14.46
CA LEU A 17 -0.86 3.32 -14.19
C LEU A 17 -1.29 4.55 -14.98
N LYS A 18 -1.18 5.74 -14.36
CA LYS A 18 -1.14 7.00 -15.09
C LYS A 18 0.19 7.18 -15.80
N ASP A 19 0.28 8.16 -16.69
CA ASP A 19 1.56 8.57 -17.27
C ASP A 19 2.49 9.10 -16.17
N ASN A 20 3.75 8.64 -16.18
CA ASN A 20 4.81 9.01 -15.22
C ASN A 20 4.41 8.83 -13.73
N PRO A 21 4.00 7.62 -13.30
CA PRO A 21 3.67 7.38 -11.90
C PRO A 21 4.94 7.40 -11.04
N SER A 22 4.80 7.75 -9.76
CA SER A 22 5.89 7.59 -8.81
C SER A 22 6.21 6.10 -8.61
N LYS A 23 7.48 5.80 -8.30
CA LYS A 23 7.90 4.43 -7.96
C LYS A 23 7.14 3.92 -6.73
N ALA A 24 6.95 4.79 -5.73
CA ALA A 24 6.21 4.48 -4.52
C ALA A 24 4.78 4.00 -4.86
N ALA A 25 4.05 4.72 -5.72
CA ALA A 25 2.71 4.32 -6.13
C ALA A 25 2.66 2.95 -6.83
N ILE A 26 3.61 2.67 -7.75
CA ILE A 26 3.66 1.35 -8.40
C ILE A 26 3.89 0.24 -7.36
N LEU A 27 4.84 0.45 -6.45
CA LEU A 27 5.21 -0.54 -5.43
C LEU A 27 4.07 -0.80 -4.43
N GLU A 28 3.35 0.24 -4.02
CA GLU A 28 2.20 0.13 -3.12
C GLU A 28 1.13 -0.80 -3.71
N GLU A 29 0.73 -0.55 -4.95
CA GLU A 29 -0.28 -1.36 -5.65
C GLU A 29 0.20 -2.80 -5.92
N PHE A 30 1.48 -2.98 -6.26
CA PHE A 30 2.07 -4.31 -6.38
C PHE A 30 2.03 -5.09 -5.05
N LEU A 31 2.31 -4.43 -3.93
CA LEU A 31 2.29 -5.05 -2.61
C LEU A 31 0.86 -5.36 -2.16
N HIS A 32 -0.15 -4.56 -2.52
CA HIS A 32 -1.55 -4.89 -2.31
C HIS A 32 -1.97 -6.17 -3.06
N GLY A 33 -1.57 -6.31 -4.33
CA GLY A 33 -1.77 -7.56 -5.07
C GLY A 33 -1.07 -8.75 -4.41
N THR A 34 0.16 -8.53 -3.92
CA THR A 34 0.94 -9.56 -3.21
C THR A 34 0.24 -10.01 -1.93
N GLN A 35 -0.27 -9.09 -1.11
CA GLN A 35 -1.03 -9.42 0.11
C GLN A 35 -2.22 -10.33 -0.19
N LYS A 36 -2.92 -10.10 -1.31
CA LYS A 36 -4.03 -10.94 -1.74
C LYS A 36 -3.57 -12.32 -2.20
N ASP A 37 -2.52 -12.39 -3.01
CA ASP A 37 -2.00 -13.65 -3.57
C ASP A 37 -1.47 -14.60 -2.47
N ILE A 38 -0.85 -14.06 -1.43
CA ILE A 38 -0.33 -14.87 -0.30
C ILE A 38 -1.30 -15.01 0.87
N GLY A 39 -2.53 -14.50 0.75
CA GLY A 39 -3.60 -14.70 1.73
C GLY A 39 -3.50 -13.87 3.02
N ILE A 40 -2.74 -12.77 3.02
CA ILE A 40 -2.71 -11.81 4.14
C ILE A 40 -4.05 -11.07 4.25
N ILE A 41 -4.67 -10.75 3.11
CA ILE A 41 -5.98 -10.08 3.04
C ILE A 41 -6.97 -10.93 2.25
N ASN A 42 -8.21 -11.01 2.72
CA ASN A 42 -9.26 -11.84 2.15
C ASN A 42 -10.44 -11.04 1.61
N GLY A 43 -10.61 -9.77 2.00
CA GLY A 43 -11.60 -8.90 1.39
C GLY A 43 -11.69 -7.52 2.04
N SER A 44 -12.83 -6.85 1.84
CA SER A 44 -13.08 -5.49 2.31
C SER A 44 -12.86 -5.24 3.82
N PRO A 45 -13.15 -6.19 4.73
CA PRO A 45 -12.86 -5.99 6.16
C PRO A 45 -11.38 -5.74 6.47
N ASP A 46 -10.47 -6.24 5.62
CA ASP A 46 -9.04 -6.17 5.85
C ASP A 46 -8.41 -4.88 5.29
N ILE A 47 -9.18 -4.03 4.61
CA ILE A 47 -8.67 -2.81 3.94
C ILE A 47 -7.88 -1.92 4.90
N PRO A 48 -8.37 -1.55 6.11
CA PRO A 48 -7.61 -0.71 7.02
C PRO A 48 -6.24 -1.28 7.37
N TYR A 49 -6.17 -2.60 7.59
CA TYR A 49 -4.92 -3.30 7.86
C TYR A 49 -4.02 -3.36 6.62
N ALA A 50 -4.59 -3.60 5.45
CA ALA A 50 -3.88 -3.71 4.18
C ALA A 50 -3.05 -2.46 3.90
N GLU A 51 -3.68 -1.28 4.03
CA GLU A 51 -3.10 0.04 3.80
C GLU A 51 -1.90 0.31 4.71
N TYR A 52 -2.08 0.11 6.02
CA TYR A 52 -1.01 0.23 7.01
C TYR A 52 0.14 -0.74 6.71
N HIS A 53 -0.18 -2.02 6.49
CA HIS A 53 0.82 -3.08 6.37
C HIS A 53 1.72 -2.90 5.14
N VAL A 54 1.17 -2.48 3.99
CA VAL A 54 1.97 -2.17 2.80
C VAL A 54 2.95 -1.03 3.07
N LYS A 55 2.46 0.07 3.65
CA LYS A 55 3.30 1.25 3.89
C LYS A 55 4.37 0.97 4.95
N ASP A 56 4.04 0.22 6.00
CA ASP A 56 5.01 -0.25 6.98
C ASP A 56 6.10 -1.11 6.34
N PHE A 57 5.73 -2.05 5.48
CA PHE A 57 6.70 -2.86 4.74
C PHE A 57 7.60 -1.99 3.86
N MET A 58 7.05 -1.01 3.14
CA MET A 58 7.81 -0.12 2.27
C MET A 58 8.81 0.73 3.06
N VAL A 59 8.41 1.29 4.20
CA VAL A 59 9.30 2.09 5.06
C VAL A 59 10.43 1.23 5.62
N ARG A 60 10.14 0.03 6.16
CA ARG A 60 11.16 -0.87 6.72
C ARG A 60 12.16 -1.34 5.68
N HIS A 61 11.74 -1.51 4.42
CA HIS A 61 12.57 -2.04 3.34
C HIS A 61 12.94 -0.97 2.30
N LYS A 62 12.90 0.32 2.66
CA LYS A 62 13.14 1.44 1.73
C LYS A 62 14.40 1.32 0.87
N LYS A 63 15.50 0.81 1.44
CA LYS A 63 16.76 0.57 0.73
C LYS A 63 16.64 -0.52 -0.33
N LEU A 64 15.96 -1.63 -0.01
CA LEU A 64 15.72 -2.74 -0.93
C LEU A 64 14.84 -2.30 -2.10
N LEU A 65 13.84 -1.47 -1.81
CA LEU A 65 12.88 -0.95 -2.79
C LEU A 65 13.44 0.23 -3.61
N GLY A 66 14.61 0.75 -3.24
CA GLY A 66 15.22 1.90 -3.90
C GLY A 66 14.33 3.15 -3.85
N LEU A 67 13.68 3.38 -2.70
CA LEU A 67 12.90 4.57 -2.41
C LEU A 67 13.82 5.71 -1.96
N ILE A 68 13.52 6.93 -2.39
CA ILE A 68 14.26 8.13 -1.97
C ILE A 68 13.70 8.67 -0.64
N ASP A 69 14.47 9.52 0.04
CA ASP A 69 14.09 10.06 1.35
C ASP A 69 12.76 10.84 1.32
N GLU A 70 12.46 11.52 0.21
CA GLU A 70 11.19 12.24 0.02
C GLU A 70 9.99 11.30 -0.03
N ASP A 71 10.06 10.23 -0.82
CA ASP A 71 9.03 9.17 -0.86
C ASP A 71 8.82 8.56 0.53
N VAL A 72 9.92 8.28 1.24
CA VAL A 72 9.91 7.63 2.55
C VAL A 72 9.23 8.52 3.58
N LYS A 73 9.51 9.83 3.57
CA LYS A 73 8.87 10.78 4.49
C LYS A 73 7.35 10.80 4.31
N ILE A 74 6.89 10.83 3.06
CA ILE A 74 5.45 10.78 2.74
C ILE A 74 4.86 9.44 3.19
N LEU A 75 5.54 8.32 2.91
CA LEU A 75 5.10 6.99 3.32
C LEU A 75 5.02 6.83 4.85
N GLU A 76 5.92 7.46 5.61
CA GLU A 76 5.85 7.47 7.08
C GLU A 76 4.59 8.19 7.58
N GLU A 77 4.29 9.37 7.03
CA GLU A 77 3.07 10.13 7.39
C GLU A 77 1.79 9.34 7.05
N LEU A 78 1.75 8.72 5.87
CA LEU A 78 0.61 7.90 5.44
C LEU A 78 0.48 6.62 6.26
N ARG A 79 1.59 5.92 6.55
CA ARG A 79 1.61 4.73 7.41
C ARG A 79 1.04 5.04 8.78
N ASP A 80 1.48 6.14 9.39
CA ASP A 80 1.07 6.50 10.76
C ASP A 80 -0.42 6.83 10.81
N ARG A 81 -0.93 7.55 9.80
CA ARG A 81 -2.37 7.79 9.63
C ARG A 81 -3.15 6.48 9.47
N ASP A 82 -2.71 5.60 8.57
CA ASP A 82 -3.42 4.36 8.25
C ASP A 82 -3.37 3.38 9.41
N PHE A 83 -2.29 3.39 10.21
CA PHE A 83 -2.21 2.67 11.48
C PHE A 83 -3.27 3.13 12.48
N GLN A 84 -3.47 4.45 12.64
CA GLN A 84 -4.53 4.97 13.50
C GLN A 84 -5.93 4.57 13.00
N ILE A 85 -6.16 4.57 11.68
CA ILE A 85 -7.43 4.12 11.10
C ILE A 85 -7.66 2.63 11.41
N TRP A 86 -6.63 1.80 11.24
CA TRP A 86 -6.71 0.38 11.55
C TRP A 86 -6.95 0.12 13.04
N GLN A 87 -6.21 0.77 13.95
CA GLN A 87 -6.43 0.65 15.39
C GLN A 87 -7.87 1.01 15.78
N ASN A 88 -8.40 2.11 15.26
CA ASN A 88 -9.79 2.49 15.53
C ASN A 88 -10.83 1.55 14.89
N SER A 89 -10.43 0.68 13.96
CA SER A 89 -11.31 -0.31 13.33
C SER A 89 -11.43 -1.61 14.15
N ILE A 90 -10.43 -1.92 14.99
CA ILE A 90 -10.43 -3.11 15.86
C ILE A 90 -11.07 -2.85 17.23
N ASP A 91 -11.12 -1.59 17.67
CA ASP A 91 -11.68 -1.18 18.95
C ASP A 91 -13.22 -0.97 18.93
N LYS A 92 -13.90 -1.36 17.84
CA LYS A 92 -15.36 -1.27 17.65
C LYS A 92 -16.03 -2.63 17.74
#